data_AF-A0A832CXN9-F1
#
_entry.id   AF-A0A832CXN9-F1
#
_cell.length_a   1.000
_cell.length_b   1.000
_cell.length_c   1.000
_cell.angle_alpha   90.00
_cell.angle_beta   90.00
_cell.angle_gamma   90.00
#
_symmetry.space_group_name_H-M   'P 1'
#
loop_
_entity.id
_entity.type
_entity.pdbx_description
1 polymer ?
#
loop_
_entity_poly.entity_id
_entity_poly.type
_entity_poly.pdbx_seq_one_letter_code
_entity_poly.pdbx_strand_id
1 'polypeptide(L)'
;MIEKVQRRDFIKMLGIAGLLAGTGGISIPMLRFVMPSIPKAHPYPITKLVWSDGSPVRVNELEVNKAYIFNYPFKNTPNFLINLGDEKGNPIRIEVTLYTAMPPLAEESIVFRVKDYVKESIPGFGSPYTVKGVGPHGSIVAYSAICQHFGCPYPAINFYAPGRSVPLARSKIVERGGVIYCVCHGGAYDPYRGAAILLDPPQRPLPFVILREENEELYAVNIVGATIFGKFCNTCGEEGDLIGSISVVKEA
;
A
#
# COMPACT_ATOMS: atom_id res chain seq x y z
N MET A 1 -28.99 51.22 38.13
CA MET A 1 -28.25 52.17 37.26
C MET A 1 -28.01 51.48 35.94
N ILE A 2 -28.68 51.88 34.86
CA ILE A 2 -28.37 51.37 33.52
C ILE A 2 -27.37 52.35 32.92
N GLU A 3 -26.12 51.92 32.79
CA GLU A 3 -25.07 52.72 32.18
C GLU A 3 -25.44 52.94 30.70
N LYS A 4 -25.69 54.19 30.31
CA LYS A 4 -26.06 54.55 28.94
C LYS A 4 -24.84 54.34 28.05
N VAL A 5 -24.81 53.23 27.29
CA VAL A 5 -23.76 52.97 26.30
C VAL A 5 -23.70 54.13 25.31
N GLN A 6 -22.59 54.87 25.31
CA GLN A 6 -22.42 55.98 24.39
C GLN A 6 -22.24 55.43 22.97
N ARG A 7 -22.79 56.13 21.97
CA ARG A 7 -22.70 55.73 20.55
C ARG A 7 -21.27 55.43 20.10
N ARG A 8 -20.30 56.21 20.62
CA ARG A 8 -18.87 56.04 20.35
C ARG A 8 -18.33 54.72 20.92
N ASP A 9 -18.77 54.31 22.10
CA ASP A 9 -18.30 53.09 22.74
C ASP A 9 -18.95 51.85 22.09
N PHE A 10 -20.19 51.98 21.63
CA PHE A 10 -20.84 50.96 20.79
C PHE A 10 -20.08 50.72 19.47
N ILE A 11 -19.66 51.78 18.76
CA ILE A 11 -18.88 51.65 17.52
C ILE A 11 -17.50 51.02 17.78
N LYS A 12 -16.84 51.37 18.89
CA LYS A 12 -15.57 50.73 19.28
C LYS A 12 -15.73 49.23 19.53
N MET A 13 -16.80 48.84 20.23
CA MET A 13 -17.11 47.44 20.48
C MET A 13 -17.39 46.67 19.19
N LEU A 14 -18.12 47.26 18.23
CA LEU A 14 -18.32 46.66 16.90
C LEU A 14 -17.00 46.54 16.11
N GLY A 15 -16.13 47.55 16.19
CA GLY A 15 -14.81 47.50 15.56
C GLY A 15 -13.93 46.38 16.12
N ILE A 16 -13.91 46.22 17.46
CA ILE A 16 -13.20 45.14 18.14
C ILE A 16 -13.79 43.77 17.78
N ALA A 17 -15.12 43.63 17.83
CA ALA A 17 -15.79 42.39 17.46
C ALA A 17 -15.55 42.01 15.99
N GLY A 18 -15.57 43.00 15.08
CA GLY A 18 -15.27 42.80 13.66
C GLY A 18 -13.82 42.38 13.41
N LEU A 19 -12.86 42.97 14.13
CA LEU A 19 -11.45 42.55 14.08
C LEU A 19 -11.24 41.12 14.61
N LEU A 20 -11.89 40.77 15.71
CA LEU A 20 -11.84 39.42 16.28
C LEU A 20 -12.48 38.38 15.34
N ALA A 21 -13.63 38.70 14.74
CA ALA A 21 -14.29 37.83 13.78
C ALA A 21 -13.48 37.69 12.48
N GLY A 22 -12.90 38.79 11.98
CA GLY A 22 -12.07 38.78 10.77
C GLY A 22 -10.77 37.99 10.95
N THR A 23 -10.09 38.18 12.08
CA THR A 23 -8.87 37.42 12.41
C THR A 23 -9.17 35.93 12.59
N GLY A 24 -10.23 35.56 13.30
CA GLY A 24 -10.66 34.15 13.42
C GLY A 24 -11.09 33.54 12.08
N GLY A 25 -11.82 34.30 11.25
CA GLY A 25 -12.31 33.86 9.94
C GLY A 25 -11.20 33.61 8.90
N ILE A 26 -10.06 34.31 9.00
CA ILE A 26 -8.91 34.13 8.09
C ILE A 26 -7.91 33.12 8.65
N SER A 27 -7.64 33.16 9.96
CA SER A 27 -6.62 32.31 10.56
C SER A 27 -7.00 30.84 10.55
N ILE A 28 -8.26 30.45 10.76
CA ILE A 28 -8.66 29.03 10.77
C ILE A 28 -8.52 28.37 9.38
N PRO A 29 -9.00 28.95 8.26
CA PRO A 29 -8.77 28.39 6.93
C PRO A 29 -7.30 28.37 6.53
N MET A 30 -6.55 29.43 6.84
CA MET A 30 -5.11 29.50 6.57
C MET A 30 -4.35 28.40 7.34
N LEU A 31 -4.69 28.21 8.62
CA LEU A 31 -4.11 27.17 9.46
C LEU A 31 -4.43 25.76 8.93
N ARG A 32 -5.66 25.52 8.46
CA ARG A 32 -6.05 24.25 7.82
C ARG A 32 -5.38 24.02 6.47
N PHE A 33 -5.09 25.09 5.72
CA PHE A 33 -4.38 25.02 4.45
C PHE A 33 -2.90 24.69 4.65
N VAL A 34 -2.26 25.29 5.67
CA VAL A 34 -0.84 25.09 5.98
C VAL A 34 -0.59 23.81 6.78
N MET A 35 -1.51 23.46 7.69
CA MET A 35 -1.51 22.22 8.44
C MET A 35 -2.69 21.37 8.00
N PRO A 36 -2.55 20.56 6.93
CA PRO A 36 -3.57 19.59 6.58
C PRO A 36 -3.85 18.71 7.80
N SER A 37 -5.13 18.55 8.15
CA SER A 37 -5.54 17.66 9.23
C SER A 37 -4.93 16.29 8.99
N ILE A 38 -4.09 15.83 9.93
CA ILE A 38 -3.64 14.45 9.97
C ILE A 38 -4.92 13.62 10.09
N PRO A 39 -5.32 12.82 9.08
CA PRO A 39 -6.48 11.98 9.23
C PRO A 39 -6.27 11.12 10.47
N LYS A 40 -7.30 11.02 11.31
CA LYS A 40 -7.26 10.07 12.42
C LYS A 40 -6.97 8.70 11.83
N ALA A 41 -6.14 7.90 12.49
CA ALA A 41 -5.96 6.51 12.12
C ALA A 41 -7.34 5.83 12.17
N HIS A 42 -7.97 5.68 11.01
CA HIS A 42 -9.21 4.94 10.89
C HIS A 42 -8.85 3.46 10.77
N PRO A 43 -9.51 2.57 11.53
CA PRO A 43 -9.35 1.15 11.31
C PRO A 43 -9.75 0.85 9.86
N TYR A 44 -8.90 0.13 9.13
CA TYR A 44 -9.26 -0.27 7.76
C TYR A 44 -10.45 -1.24 7.80
N PRO A 45 -11.31 -1.21 6.77
CA PRO A 45 -12.42 -2.15 6.68
C PRO A 45 -11.89 -3.58 6.50
N ILE A 46 -12.71 -4.54 6.93
CA ILE A 46 -12.57 -5.93 6.50
C ILE A 46 -13.34 -6.06 5.19
N THR A 47 -12.61 -6.38 4.11
CA THR A 47 -13.15 -6.39 2.76
C THR A 47 -13.01 -7.78 2.15
N LYS A 48 -14.14 -8.43 1.87
CA LYS A 48 -14.20 -9.72 1.16
C LYS A 48 -13.75 -9.52 -0.29
N LEU A 49 -12.89 -10.42 -0.77
CA LEU A 49 -12.49 -10.46 -2.17
C LEU A 49 -13.47 -11.33 -2.96
N VAL A 50 -14.01 -10.80 -4.06
CA VAL A 50 -14.96 -11.50 -4.93
C VAL A 50 -14.52 -11.41 -6.39
N TRP A 51 -14.87 -12.39 -7.20
CA TRP A 51 -14.74 -12.32 -8.65
C TRP A 51 -15.77 -11.37 -9.26
N SER A 52 -15.66 -11.12 -10.58
CA SER A 52 -16.56 -10.20 -11.29
C SER A 52 -18.02 -10.64 -11.34
N ASP A 53 -18.29 -11.93 -11.14
CA ASP A 53 -19.64 -12.50 -11.02
C ASP A 53 -20.20 -12.44 -9.59
N GLY A 54 -19.43 -11.92 -8.63
CA GLY A 54 -19.79 -11.81 -7.22
C GLY A 54 -19.49 -13.06 -6.38
N SER A 55 -18.98 -14.14 -6.97
CA SER A 55 -18.54 -15.32 -6.21
C SER A 55 -17.30 -15.00 -5.37
N PRO A 56 -17.16 -15.55 -4.15
CA PRO A 56 -15.98 -15.32 -3.31
C PRO A 56 -14.71 -15.83 -3.97
N VAL A 57 -13.61 -15.08 -3.85
CA VAL A 57 -12.29 -15.57 -4.27
C VAL A 57 -11.80 -16.60 -3.28
N ARG A 58 -11.57 -17.83 -3.74
CA ARG A 58 -11.06 -18.91 -2.91
C ARG A 58 -9.56 -19.14 -3.10
N VAL A 59 -8.89 -19.56 -2.04
CA VAL A 59 -7.44 -19.80 -2.05
C VAL A 59 -6.98 -20.81 -3.09
N ASN A 60 -7.82 -21.79 -3.42
CA ASN A 60 -7.51 -22.86 -4.38
C ASN A 60 -7.73 -22.46 -5.85
N GLU A 61 -8.35 -21.30 -6.10
CA GLU A 61 -8.65 -20.80 -7.46
C GLU A 61 -7.53 -19.92 -8.01
N LEU A 62 -6.63 -19.43 -7.14
CA LEU A 62 -5.53 -18.56 -7.53
C LEU A 62 -4.39 -19.35 -8.17
N GLU A 63 -4.20 -19.12 -9.47
CA GLU A 63 -3.14 -19.76 -10.23
C GLU A 63 -1.75 -19.31 -9.73
N VAL A 64 -0.83 -20.28 -9.59
CA VAL A 64 0.54 -20.00 -9.18
C VAL A 64 1.22 -19.13 -10.22
N ASN A 65 2.00 -18.15 -9.78
CA ASN A 65 2.72 -17.17 -10.60
C ASN A 65 1.82 -16.27 -11.46
N LYS A 66 0.53 -16.18 -11.13
CA LYS A 66 -0.41 -15.26 -11.73
C LYS A 66 -0.73 -14.11 -10.78
N ALA A 67 -0.74 -12.89 -11.31
CA ALA A 67 -1.12 -11.71 -10.55
C ALA A 67 -2.56 -11.32 -10.85
N TYR A 68 -3.26 -10.93 -9.79
CA TYR A 68 -4.60 -10.36 -9.84
C TYR A 68 -4.55 -8.96 -9.21
N ILE A 69 -5.50 -8.10 -9.56
CA ILE A 69 -5.67 -6.75 -9.02
C ILE A 69 -6.99 -6.62 -8.28
N PHE A 70 -6.95 -5.95 -7.14
CA PHE A 70 -8.12 -5.50 -6.39
C PHE A 70 -7.84 -4.16 -5.70
N ASN A 71 -8.88 -3.45 -5.28
CA ASN A 71 -8.71 -2.17 -4.58
C ASN A 71 -8.84 -2.37 -3.07
N TYR A 72 -7.95 -1.74 -2.29
CA TYR A 72 -7.96 -1.73 -0.82
C TYR A 72 -6.92 -0.72 -0.30
N PRO A 73 -7.16 0.02 0.79
CA PRO A 73 -8.39 0.09 1.57
C PRO A 73 -9.36 1.13 1.01
N PHE A 74 -8.98 1.83 -0.06
CA PHE A 74 -9.80 2.82 -0.76
C PHE A 74 -10.19 2.30 -2.14
N LYS A 75 -11.27 2.87 -2.69
CA LYS A 75 -11.81 2.52 -4.01
C LYS A 75 -10.81 2.65 -5.16
N ASN A 76 -9.78 3.50 -5.02
CA ASN A 76 -8.79 3.80 -6.07
C ASN A 76 -7.35 3.44 -5.67
N THR A 77 -7.18 2.52 -4.72
CA THR A 77 -5.86 2.04 -4.28
C THR A 77 -5.65 0.61 -4.74
N PRO A 78 -5.03 0.38 -5.92
CA PRO A 78 -4.83 -0.97 -6.44
C PRO A 78 -3.79 -1.73 -5.63
N ASN A 79 -4.00 -3.03 -5.50
CA ASN A 79 -3.12 -4.00 -4.85
C ASN A 79 -3.02 -5.25 -5.72
N PHE A 80 -1.84 -5.83 -5.75
CA PHE A 80 -1.63 -7.16 -6.29
C PHE A 80 -2.13 -8.20 -5.29
N LEU A 81 -2.73 -9.27 -5.81
CA LEU A 81 -2.95 -10.54 -5.14
C LEU A 81 -2.21 -11.60 -5.96
N ILE A 82 -1.27 -12.31 -5.36
CA ILE A 82 -0.35 -13.20 -6.07
C ILE A 82 -0.20 -14.50 -5.29
N ASN A 83 -0.36 -15.63 -5.97
CA ASN A 83 0.08 -16.93 -5.46
C ASN A 83 1.53 -17.17 -5.93
N LEU A 84 2.50 -16.99 -5.04
CA LEU A 84 3.92 -17.04 -5.42
C LEU A 84 4.40 -18.49 -5.58
N GLY A 85 5.08 -18.77 -6.69
CA GLY A 85 5.75 -20.04 -6.92
C GLY A 85 7.16 -19.90 -7.49
N ASP A 86 7.88 -21.01 -7.62
CA ASP A 86 9.15 -21.07 -8.35
C ASP A 86 8.92 -21.01 -9.88
N GLU A 87 9.99 -21.09 -10.67
CA GLU A 87 9.93 -21.12 -12.14
C GLU A 87 9.13 -22.31 -12.70
N LYS A 88 8.96 -23.38 -11.93
CA LYS A 88 8.20 -24.58 -12.30
C LYS A 88 6.73 -24.52 -11.86
N GLY A 89 6.32 -23.45 -11.18
CA GLY A 89 4.97 -23.29 -10.64
C GLY A 89 4.73 -24.02 -9.32
N ASN A 90 5.78 -24.42 -8.60
CA ASN A 90 5.63 -24.96 -7.25
C ASN A 90 5.44 -23.79 -6.25
N PRO A 91 4.39 -23.79 -5.42
CA PRO A 91 4.16 -22.73 -4.44
C PRO A 91 5.33 -22.54 -3.47
N ILE A 92 5.67 -21.28 -3.17
CA ILE A 92 6.70 -20.92 -2.19
C ILE A 92 6.06 -20.27 -0.98
N ARG A 93 6.22 -20.90 0.18
CA ARG A 93 5.74 -20.36 1.46
C ARG A 93 6.53 -19.10 1.84
N ILE A 94 5.84 -18.08 2.37
CA ILE A 94 6.45 -16.80 2.75
C ILE A 94 6.23 -16.50 4.23
N GLU A 95 7.32 -16.21 4.95
CA GLU A 95 7.31 -15.67 6.32
C GLU A 95 8.53 -14.76 6.52
N VAL A 96 8.37 -13.47 6.24
CA VAL A 96 9.49 -12.51 6.19
C VAL A 96 9.22 -11.35 7.11
N THR A 97 10.22 -10.96 7.91
CA THR A 97 10.18 -9.71 8.66
C THR A 97 11.01 -8.66 7.93
N LEU A 98 10.45 -7.46 7.77
CA LEU A 98 11.12 -6.33 7.15
C LEU A 98 10.72 -5.01 7.83
N TYR A 99 11.43 -3.93 7.48
CA TYR A 99 11.29 -2.61 8.10
C TYR A 99 10.69 -1.61 7.11
N THR A 100 10.15 -0.51 7.64
CA THR A 100 9.45 0.51 6.84
C THR A 100 10.34 1.28 5.85
N ALA A 101 11.65 1.25 6.02
CA ALA A 101 12.62 1.77 5.05
C ALA A 101 13.84 0.85 4.99
N MET A 102 14.46 0.76 3.83
CA MET A 102 15.67 -0.04 3.63
C MET A 102 16.45 0.44 2.39
N PRO A 103 17.77 0.25 2.33
CA PRO A 103 18.51 0.36 1.09
C PRO A 103 18.15 -0.79 0.13
N PRO A 104 18.40 -0.66 -1.18
CA PRO A 104 18.26 -1.77 -2.11
C PRO A 104 19.22 -2.93 -1.76
N LEU A 105 18.75 -4.16 -1.93
CA LEU A 105 19.54 -5.37 -1.69
C LEU A 105 20.57 -5.63 -2.81
N ALA A 106 20.36 -5.08 -4.00
CA ALA A 106 21.27 -5.19 -5.14
C ALA A 106 21.64 -6.64 -5.53
N GLU A 107 20.71 -7.57 -5.35
CA GLU A 107 20.84 -8.98 -5.76
C GLU A 107 19.54 -9.49 -6.41
N GLU A 108 19.62 -10.59 -7.16
CA GLU A 108 18.45 -11.24 -7.77
C GLU A 108 17.40 -11.65 -6.72
N SER A 109 16.17 -11.89 -7.16
CA SER A 109 15.11 -12.43 -6.29
C SER A 109 15.56 -13.72 -5.61
N ILE A 110 15.19 -13.89 -4.34
CA ILE A 110 15.58 -15.05 -3.55
C ILE A 110 14.98 -16.36 -4.09
N VAL A 111 13.91 -16.27 -4.89
CA VAL A 111 13.20 -17.42 -5.47
C VAL A 111 14.14 -18.38 -6.21
N PHE A 112 15.23 -17.87 -6.81
CA PHE A 112 16.19 -18.70 -7.54
C PHE A 112 17.18 -19.46 -6.65
N ARG A 113 17.16 -19.23 -5.33
CA ARG A 113 18.06 -19.85 -4.34
C ARG A 113 17.34 -20.66 -3.26
N VAL A 114 16.01 -20.65 -3.27
CA VAL A 114 15.17 -21.36 -2.28
C VAL A 114 14.40 -22.48 -2.97
N LYS A 115 13.90 -23.43 -2.17
CA LYS A 115 13.13 -24.57 -2.67
C LYS A 115 11.63 -24.34 -2.54
N ASP A 116 11.15 -24.16 -1.31
CA ASP A 116 9.73 -24.22 -0.97
C ASP A 116 9.31 -23.22 0.13
N TYR A 117 10.27 -22.63 0.85
CA TYR A 117 9.99 -21.73 1.97
C TYR A 117 11.03 -20.62 2.07
N VAL A 118 10.54 -19.38 2.19
CA VAL A 118 11.34 -18.21 2.53
C VAL A 118 11.02 -17.78 3.96
N LYS A 119 12.03 -17.88 4.82
CA LYS A 119 12.01 -17.36 6.18
C LYS A 119 13.20 -16.45 6.42
N GLU A 120 12.98 -15.14 6.35
CA GLU A 120 14.06 -14.14 6.36
C GLU A 120 13.73 -12.96 7.28
N SER A 121 14.77 -12.29 7.75
CA SER A 121 14.66 -11.01 8.44
C SER A 121 15.53 -10.00 7.71
N ILE A 122 14.88 -9.13 6.93
CA ILE A 122 15.56 -8.15 6.09
C ILE A 122 15.89 -6.92 6.95
N PRO A 123 17.17 -6.52 7.07
CA PRO A 123 17.53 -5.36 7.87
C PRO A 123 17.01 -4.06 7.24
N GLY A 124 16.69 -3.08 8.08
CA GLY A 124 16.27 -1.77 7.65
C GLY A 124 16.02 -0.83 8.83
N PHE A 125 15.30 0.25 8.57
CA PHE A 125 15.05 1.34 9.51
C PHE A 125 13.55 1.52 9.76
N GLY A 126 13.21 1.98 10.97
CA GLY A 126 11.83 2.23 11.39
C GLY A 126 11.20 1.03 12.08
N SER A 127 9.88 0.88 11.98
CA SER A 127 9.16 -0.19 12.67
C SER A 127 9.19 -1.49 11.85
N PRO A 128 9.52 -2.64 12.46
CA PRO A 128 9.42 -3.91 11.78
C PRO A 128 7.96 -4.35 11.62
N TYR A 129 7.69 -5.13 10.58
CA TYR A 129 6.44 -5.84 10.36
C TYR A 129 6.70 -7.17 9.68
N THR A 130 5.78 -8.12 9.85
CA THR A 130 5.89 -9.45 9.27
C THR A 130 4.92 -9.62 8.11
N VAL A 131 5.46 -10.14 7.02
CA VAL A 131 4.73 -10.60 5.85
C VAL A 131 4.61 -12.11 5.93
N LYS A 132 3.38 -12.61 5.95
CA LYS A 132 3.08 -14.04 5.96
C LYS A 132 2.06 -14.34 4.87
N GLY A 133 2.36 -15.32 4.02
CA GLY A 133 1.39 -15.76 3.02
C GLY A 133 0.27 -16.59 3.62
N VAL A 134 -0.89 -16.59 2.97
CA VAL A 134 -2.09 -17.35 3.33
C VAL A 134 -2.33 -18.51 2.35
N GLY A 135 -3.41 -19.29 2.55
CA GLY A 135 -3.74 -20.45 1.75
C GLY A 135 -3.00 -21.72 2.16
N PRO A 136 -3.27 -22.84 1.48
CA PRO A 136 -2.78 -24.17 1.86
C PRO A 136 -1.25 -24.28 1.88
N HIS A 137 -0.56 -23.47 1.07
CA HIS A 137 0.90 -23.44 0.99
C HIS A 137 1.54 -22.23 1.68
N GLY A 138 0.74 -21.30 2.21
CA GLY A 138 1.25 -20.03 2.75
C GLY A 138 2.01 -19.19 1.71
N SER A 139 1.62 -19.30 0.44
CA SER A 139 2.26 -18.68 -0.73
C SER A 139 1.46 -17.51 -1.31
N ILE A 140 0.23 -17.31 -0.86
CA ILE A 140 -0.64 -16.23 -1.35
C ILE A 140 -0.35 -14.96 -0.56
N VAL A 141 0.06 -13.91 -1.26
CA VAL A 141 0.43 -12.61 -0.69
C VAL A 141 -0.28 -11.47 -1.43
N ALA A 142 -0.41 -10.33 -0.77
CA ALA A 142 -0.91 -9.12 -1.42
C ALA A 142 -0.06 -7.89 -1.07
N TYR A 143 0.26 -7.09 -2.08
CA TYR A 143 1.07 -5.88 -1.95
C TYR A 143 0.39 -4.71 -2.65
N SER A 144 0.68 -3.49 -2.21
CA SER A 144 0.26 -2.31 -2.95
C SER A 144 0.80 -2.35 -4.38
N ALA A 145 -0.08 -2.11 -5.35
CA ALA A 145 0.27 -1.98 -6.76
C ALA A 145 0.60 -0.52 -7.10
N ILE A 146 1.26 0.18 -6.16
CA ILE A 146 1.71 1.56 -6.29
C ILE A 146 3.19 1.65 -5.86
N CYS A 147 4.04 2.03 -6.80
CA CYS A 147 5.47 2.14 -6.58
C CYS A 147 5.81 3.19 -5.50
N GLN A 148 6.71 2.84 -4.57
CA GLN A 148 7.13 3.70 -3.46
C GLN A 148 8.14 4.79 -3.84
N HIS A 149 8.51 4.90 -5.12
CA HIS A 149 9.31 6.02 -5.61
C HIS A 149 8.46 7.30 -5.72
N PHE A 150 7.68 7.43 -6.79
CA PHE A 150 6.77 8.57 -7.01
C PHE A 150 5.32 8.15 -7.28
N GLY A 151 4.94 6.93 -6.91
CA GLY A 151 3.54 6.53 -6.92
C GLY A 151 2.99 6.06 -8.27
N CYS A 152 3.84 5.61 -9.21
CA CYS A 152 3.34 4.97 -10.43
C CYS A 152 2.46 3.75 -10.07
N PRO A 153 1.17 3.74 -10.45
CA PRO A 153 0.28 2.61 -10.18
C PRO A 153 0.41 1.54 -11.27
N TYR A 154 -0.17 0.36 -11.03
CA TYR A 154 -0.42 -0.62 -12.07
C TYR A 154 -1.17 0.02 -13.27
N PRO A 155 -0.81 -0.28 -14.54
CA PRO A 155 0.14 -1.32 -14.98
C PRO A 155 1.60 -0.87 -15.12
N ALA A 156 1.96 0.36 -14.74
CA ALA A 156 3.34 0.83 -14.84
C ALA A 156 4.29 0.12 -13.86
N ILE A 157 3.78 -0.23 -12.66
CA ILE A 157 4.36 -1.26 -11.81
C ILE A 157 3.62 -2.57 -12.07
N ASN A 158 4.33 -3.68 -12.27
CA ASN A 158 3.72 -4.97 -12.53
C ASN A 158 4.55 -6.14 -11.95
N PHE A 159 3.90 -7.26 -11.69
CA PHE A 159 4.55 -8.52 -11.31
C PHE A 159 5.01 -9.27 -12.56
N TYR A 160 6.25 -9.73 -12.53
CA TYR A 160 6.84 -10.60 -13.52
C TYR A 160 7.25 -11.90 -12.83
N ALA A 161 6.56 -12.99 -13.14
CA ALA A 161 6.84 -14.32 -12.61
C ALA A 161 8.30 -14.77 -12.84
N PRO A 162 8.85 -15.66 -12.02
CA PRO A 162 10.16 -16.25 -12.28
C PRO A 162 10.21 -16.91 -13.67
N GLY A 163 11.29 -16.68 -14.41
CA GLY A 163 11.44 -17.13 -15.79
C GLY A 163 10.79 -16.23 -16.84
N ARG A 164 9.95 -15.26 -16.43
CA ARG A 164 9.36 -14.27 -17.36
C ARG A 164 10.29 -13.07 -17.52
N SER A 165 10.69 -12.79 -18.75
CA SER A 165 11.51 -11.62 -19.08
C SER A 165 10.82 -10.31 -18.67
N VAL A 166 11.56 -9.41 -18.03
CA VAL A 166 11.06 -8.09 -17.63
C VAL A 166 11.29 -7.07 -18.76
N PRO A 167 10.23 -6.49 -19.37
CA PRO A 167 10.36 -5.44 -20.36
C PRO A 167 11.07 -4.21 -19.80
N LEU A 168 11.95 -3.63 -20.60
CA LEU A 168 12.74 -2.44 -20.22
C LEU A 168 13.59 -2.63 -18.96
N ALA A 169 13.92 -3.88 -18.61
CA ALA A 169 14.85 -4.19 -17.53
C ALA A 169 16.16 -3.40 -17.71
N ARG A 170 16.50 -2.60 -16.70
CA ARG A 170 17.72 -1.78 -16.69
C ARG A 170 18.90 -2.45 -15.98
N SER A 171 18.73 -3.69 -15.52
CA SER A 171 19.73 -4.45 -14.77
C SER A 171 19.49 -5.95 -14.92
N LYS A 172 20.57 -6.74 -14.90
CA LYS A 172 20.49 -8.21 -14.90
C LYS A 172 19.79 -8.78 -13.67
N ILE A 173 19.80 -8.05 -12.56
CA ILE A 173 19.16 -8.43 -11.29
C ILE A 173 17.66 -8.77 -11.47
N VAL A 174 16.99 -8.14 -12.43
CA VAL A 174 15.55 -8.29 -12.66
C VAL A 174 15.22 -9.00 -13.96
N GLU A 175 16.21 -9.29 -14.81
CA GLU A 175 15.96 -9.70 -16.21
C GLU A 175 15.20 -11.03 -16.31
N ARG A 176 15.41 -11.92 -15.34
CA ARG A 176 14.81 -13.26 -15.25
C ARG A 176 13.45 -13.29 -14.55
N GLY A 177 12.88 -12.15 -14.17
CA GLY A 177 11.63 -12.08 -13.44
C GLY A 177 11.77 -12.52 -11.98
N GLY A 178 10.65 -12.96 -11.40
CA GLY A 178 10.53 -13.19 -9.95
C GLY A 178 10.44 -11.88 -9.16
N VAL A 179 9.98 -10.80 -9.79
CA VAL A 179 10.05 -9.44 -9.25
C VAL A 179 8.77 -8.67 -9.49
N ILE A 180 8.53 -7.66 -8.67
CA ILE A 180 7.60 -6.58 -8.98
C ILE A 180 8.44 -5.41 -9.52
N TYR A 181 8.26 -5.04 -10.78
CA TYR A 181 9.09 -4.06 -11.48
C TYR A 181 8.29 -2.85 -11.96
N CYS A 182 8.84 -1.66 -11.77
CA CYS A 182 8.24 -0.40 -12.18
C CYS A 182 9.00 0.22 -13.37
N VAL A 183 8.34 0.28 -14.53
CA VAL A 183 8.97 0.76 -15.78
C VAL A 183 9.20 2.27 -15.82
N CYS A 184 8.57 3.04 -14.93
CA CYS A 184 8.70 4.50 -14.90
C CYS A 184 10.16 4.94 -14.70
N HIS A 185 10.81 4.40 -13.68
CA HIS A 185 12.17 4.80 -13.28
C HIS A 185 13.09 3.59 -13.03
N GLY A 186 12.58 2.36 -13.15
CA GLY A 186 13.37 1.13 -13.04
C GLY A 186 13.47 0.52 -11.64
N GLY A 187 12.67 1.01 -10.69
CA GLY A 187 12.62 0.45 -9.33
C GLY A 187 12.05 -0.97 -9.31
N ALA A 188 12.62 -1.83 -8.46
CA ALA A 188 12.26 -3.24 -8.39
C ALA A 188 12.15 -3.75 -6.96
N TYR A 189 11.24 -4.69 -6.74
CA TYR A 189 10.97 -5.30 -5.45
C TYR A 189 10.95 -6.83 -5.55
N ASP A 190 11.36 -7.49 -4.48
CA ASP A 190 11.31 -8.95 -4.36
C ASP A 190 10.04 -9.37 -3.59
N PRO A 191 8.99 -9.87 -4.27
CA PRO A 191 7.77 -10.30 -3.58
C PRO A 191 8.02 -11.48 -2.63
N TYR A 192 9.07 -12.27 -2.83
CA TYR A 192 9.40 -13.40 -1.96
C TYR A 192 10.07 -12.94 -0.66
N ARG A 193 10.66 -11.75 -0.63
CA ARG A 193 11.22 -11.08 0.57
C ARG A 193 10.33 -9.96 1.09
N GLY A 194 9.01 -10.14 1.04
CA GLY A 194 8.08 -9.14 1.58
C GLY A 194 8.00 -7.85 0.77
N ALA A 195 8.31 -7.91 -0.53
CA ALA A 195 8.50 -6.75 -1.41
C ALA A 195 9.66 -5.83 -0.99
N ALA A 196 10.72 -6.41 -0.42
CA ALA A 196 11.99 -5.74 -0.19
C ALA A 196 12.56 -5.14 -1.48
N ILE A 197 13.30 -4.04 -1.36
CA ILE A 197 13.82 -3.30 -2.50
C ILE A 197 15.01 -4.06 -3.11
N LEU A 198 14.94 -4.39 -4.40
CA LEU A 198 16.07 -4.97 -5.13
C LEU A 198 16.90 -3.90 -5.83
N LEU A 199 16.21 -2.94 -6.47
CA LEU A 199 16.82 -1.85 -7.25
C LEU A 199 16.24 -0.51 -6.85
N ASP A 200 17.10 0.49 -6.86
CA ASP A 200 16.77 1.91 -6.74
C ASP A 200 15.91 2.39 -7.94
N PRO A 201 15.25 3.56 -7.87
CA PRO A 201 15.24 4.59 -6.83
C PRO A 201 14.35 4.41 -5.57
N PRO A 202 13.41 3.44 -5.45
CA PRO A 202 12.60 3.31 -4.23
C PRO A 202 13.44 3.24 -2.94
N GLN A 203 12.93 3.83 -1.87
CA GLN A 203 13.58 3.85 -0.54
C GLN A 203 12.77 3.11 0.54
N ARG A 204 11.63 2.54 0.14
CA ARG A 204 10.70 1.79 1.01
C ARG A 204 10.17 0.55 0.28
N PRO A 205 10.03 -0.59 0.95
CA PRO A 205 9.33 -1.77 0.43
C PRO A 205 7.89 -1.45 0.05
N LEU A 206 7.26 -2.26 -0.81
CA LEU A 206 5.83 -2.09 -1.06
C LEU A 206 5.03 -2.38 0.22
N PRO A 207 3.99 -1.58 0.54
CA PRO A 207 3.05 -1.91 1.59
C PRO A 207 2.46 -3.31 1.39
N PHE A 208 2.35 -4.07 2.47
CA PHE A 208 1.74 -5.39 2.47
C PHE A 208 0.29 -5.29 2.94
N VAL A 209 -0.61 -5.90 2.17
CA VAL A 209 -2.01 -6.07 2.58
C VAL A 209 -2.10 -7.37 3.37
N ILE A 210 -2.48 -7.27 4.64
CA ILE A 210 -2.75 -8.44 5.46
C ILE A 210 -4.03 -9.09 4.92
N LEU A 211 -3.87 -10.34 4.48
CA LEU A 211 -4.97 -11.20 4.08
C LEU A 211 -5.39 -12.08 5.26
N ARG A 212 -6.68 -12.35 5.34
CA ARG A 212 -7.27 -13.34 6.23
C ARG A 212 -8.02 -14.36 5.39
N GLU A 213 -7.83 -15.63 5.71
CA GLU A 213 -8.53 -16.75 5.10
C GLU A 213 -9.60 -17.25 6.09
N GLU A 214 -10.85 -17.35 5.63
CA GLU A 214 -11.97 -17.91 6.40
C GLU A 214 -12.81 -18.80 5.47
N ASN A 215 -12.96 -20.08 5.80
CA ASN A 215 -13.66 -21.06 4.95
C ASN A 215 -13.16 -21.07 3.49
N GLU A 216 -11.83 -21.02 3.30
CA GLU A 216 -11.14 -20.91 2.01
C GLU A 216 -11.36 -19.58 1.25
N GLU A 217 -12.20 -18.67 1.75
CA GLU A 217 -12.43 -17.34 1.16
C GLU A 217 -11.40 -16.31 1.64
N LEU A 218 -11.04 -15.37 0.77
CA LEU A 218 -10.05 -14.33 1.08
C LEU A 218 -10.67 -12.98 1.47
N TYR A 219 -10.09 -12.37 2.50
CA TYR A 219 -10.44 -11.05 3.00
C TYR A 219 -9.18 -10.18 3.14
N ALA A 220 -9.24 -8.92 2.69
CA ALA A 220 -8.25 -7.90 3.02
C ALA A 220 -8.66 -7.21 4.33
N VAL A 221 -7.77 -7.17 5.31
CA VAL A 221 -8.12 -6.73 6.68
C VAL A 221 -7.28 -5.59 7.23
N ASN A 222 -6.08 -5.39 6.71
CA ASN A 222 -5.19 -4.32 7.14
C ASN A 222 -4.09 -4.06 6.11
N ILE A 223 -3.38 -2.94 6.23
CA ILE A 223 -2.14 -2.66 5.49
C ILE A 223 -1.03 -2.33 6.49
N VAL A 224 0.14 -2.91 6.26
CA VAL A 224 1.37 -2.65 7.00
C VAL A 224 2.51 -2.23 6.06
N GLY A 225 3.55 -1.62 6.63
CA GLY A 225 4.61 -0.99 5.86
C GLY A 225 4.32 0.48 5.56
N ALA A 226 5.29 1.17 4.98
CA ALA A 226 5.18 2.59 4.70
C ALA A 226 4.50 2.83 3.35
N THR A 227 3.57 3.78 3.29
CA THR A 227 2.86 4.13 2.05
C THR A 227 3.43 5.43 1.46
N ILE A 228 3.64 5.42 0.15
CA ILE A 228 4.22 6.40 -0.81
C ILE A 228 5.10 7.53 -0.23
N PHE A 229 6.31 7.67 -0.78
CA PHE A 229 7.23 8.76 -0.45
C PHE A 229 6.58 10.15 -0.51
N GLY A 230 6.66 10.91 0.59
CA GLY A 230 6.35 12.34 0.61
C GLY A 230 4.87 12.71 0.71
N LYS A 231 3.93 11.75 0.77
CA LYS A 231 2.58 12.05 1.27
C LYS A 231 2.59 11.87 2.78
N PHE A 232 2.24 12.95 3.50
CA PHE A 232 2.25 13.00 4.97
C PHE A 232 1.29 11.98 5.62
N CYS A 233 0.38 11.39 4.83
CA CYS A 233 -0.67 10.55 5.35
C CYS A 233 -0.89 9.30 4.47
N ASN A 234 -1.08 8.16 5.13
CA ASN A 234 -1.25 6.85 4.51
C ASN A 234 -2.61 6.67 3.78
N THR A 235 -3.44 7.71 3.80
CA THR A 235 -4.90 7.54 3.88
C THR A 235 -5.65 8.84 3.62
N CYS A 236 -5.22 9.65 2.65
CA CYS A 236 -5.83 10.97 2.44
C CYS A 236 -7.13 10.90 1.63
N GLY A 237 -7.76 9.71 1.59
CA GLY A 237 -9.15 9.55 1.21
C GLY A 237 -10.03 9.90 2.41
N GLU A 238 -11.17 10.52 2.14
CA GLU A 238 -12.18 10.71 3.18
C GLU A 238 -12.78 9.34 3.56
N GLU A 239 -13.47 9.23 4.69
CA GLU A 239 -14.14 7.97 5.08
C GLU A 239 -15.08 7.45 3.98
N GLY A 240 -15.64 8.35 3.16
CA GLY A 240 -16.44 8.03 1.96
C GLY A 240 -15.67 7.37 0.80
N ASP A 241 -14.34 7.41 0.82
CA ASP A 241 -13.46 6.80 -0.19
C ASP A 241 -13.04 5.38 0.18
N LEU A 242 -13.27 4.96 1.44
CA LEU A 242 -12.99 3.60 1.87
C LEU A 242 -13.77 2.62 0.99
N ILE A 243 -13.10 1.52 0.66
CA ILE A 243 -13.77 0.42 0.00
C ILE A 243 -14.72 -0.24 0.99
N GLY A 244 -15.88 -0.65 0.51
CA GLY A 244 -16.88 -1.29 1.35
C GLY A 244 -16.47 -2.69 1.82
N SER A 245 -17.47 -3.49 2.17
CA SER A 245 -17.29 -4.87 2.58
C SER A 245 -16.83 -5.81 1.45
N ILE A 246 -16.80 -5.34 0.19
CA ILE A 246 -16.49 -6.15 -0.99
C ILE A 246 -15.52 -5.41 -1.91
N SER A 247 -14.52 -6.13 -2.42
CA SER A 247 -13.63 -5.69 -3.50
C SER A 247 -13.63 -6.71 -4.63
N VAL A 248 -13.80 -6.23 -5.87
CA VAL A 248 -13.76 -7.09 -7.05
C VAL A 248 -12.31 -7.34 -7.45
N VAL A 249 -11.97 -8.61 -7.61
CA VAL A 249 -10.69 -9.10 -8.08
C VAL A 249 -10.77 -9.35 -9.59
N LYS A 250 -9.73 -8.94 -10.31
CA LYS A 250 -9.57 -9.15 -11.75
C LYS A 250 -8.16 -9.63 -12.04
N GLU A 251 -7.96 -10.29 -13.17
CA GLU A 251 -6.61 -10.58 -13.67
C GLU A 251 -5.84 -9.27 -13.98
N ALA A 252 -4.54 -9.27 -13.67
CA ALA A 252 -3.61 -8.15 -13.90
C ALA A 252 -2.96 -8.21 -15.30
#